data_AF-A0A497RU08-F1
#
_entry.id   AF-A0A497RU08-F1
#
_cell.length_a   1.000
_cell.length_b   1.000
_cell.length_c   1.000
_cell.angle_alpha   90.00
_cell.angle_beta   90.00
_cell.angle_gamma   90.00
#
_symmetry.space_group_name_H-M   'P 1'
#
loop_
_entity.id
_entity.type
_entity.pdbx_description
1 polymer ?
#
loop_
_entity_poly.entity_id
_entity_poly.type
_entity_poly.pdbx_seq_one_letter_code
_entity_poly.pdbx_strand_id
1 'polypeptide(L)'
;MSGYSFDKKYIKKLLGGVCIVSGSFLLLEHLFTFGRFDIEIIGHEYYGLALFVFGFLLNVDWKQLRDIRSWKDLIDEGMRKRRR
;
A
#
# COMPACT_ATOMS: atom_id res chain seq x y z
N MET A 1 17.28 20.69 15.18
CA MET A 1 16.40 19.88 16.04
C MET A 1 15.15 19.51 15.25
N SER A 2 15.16 18.36 14.55
CA SER A 2 14.01 17.91 13.76
C SER A 2 13.09 17.11 14.68
N GLY A 3 12.10 17.79 15.24
CA GLY A 3 11.00 17.15 15.97
C GLY A 3 10.11 16.38 15.01
N TYR A 4 10.59 15.22 14.54
CA TYR A 4 9.69 14.20 14.02
C TYR A 4 8.83 13.77 15.21
N SER A 5 7.65 14.36 15.34
CA SER A 5 6.65 13.73 16.20
C SER A 5 6.41 12.37 15.56
N PHE A 6 6.83 11.31 16.28
CA PHE A 6 6.48 9.93 15.99
C PHE A 6 4.99 9.75 16.24
N ASP A 7 4.19 10.48 15.47
CA ASP A 7 2.76 10.39 15.53
C ASP A 7 2.39 8.99 15.03
N LYS A 8 1.47 8.33 15.72
CA LYS A 8 1.04 6.96 15.40
C LYS A 8 0.59 6.85 13.94
N LYS A 9 0.07 7.95 13.37
CA LYS A 9 -0.28 8.07 11.95
C LYS A 9 0.94 7.99 11.02
N TYR A 10 2.03 8.66 11.37
CA TYR A 10 3.26 8.65 10.59
C TYR A 10 3.91 7.25 10.60
N ILE A 11 3.99 6.63 11.77
CA ILE A 11 4.50 5.25 11.91
C ILE A 11 3.67 4.27 11.09
N LYS A 12 2.33 4.38 11.12
CA LYS A 12 1.44 3.52 10.32
C LYS A 12 1.70 3.66 8.82
N LYS A 13 1.89 4.89 8.32
CA LYS A 13 2.21 5.12 6.90
C LYS A 13 3.57 4.55 6.53
N LEU A 14 4.58 4.76 7.38
CA LEU A 14 5.92 4.22 7.19
C LEU A 14 5.90 2.69 7.13
N LEU A 15 5.26 2.04 8.12
CA LEU A 15 5.09 0.58 8.16
C LEU A 15 4.34 0.07 6.94
N GLY A 16 3.23 0.73 6.56
CA GLY A 16 2.49 0.33 5.38
C GLY A 16 3.33 0.47 4.10
N GLY A 17 4.17 1.51 3.99
CA GLY A 17 5.09 1.68 2.86
C GLY A 17 6.14 0.57 2.81
N VAL A 18 6.72 0.21 3.96
CA VAL A 18 7.66 -0.92 4.07
C VAL A 18 6.99 -2.23 3.64
N CYS A 19 5.76 -2.49 4.09
CA CYS A 19 4.99 -3.68 3.71
C CYS A 19 4.69 -3.73 2.20
N ILE A 20 4.36 -2.60 1.57
CA ILE A 20 4.12 -2.54 0.12
C ILE A 20 5.41 -2.86 -0.64
N VAL A 21 6.53 -2.26 -0.24
CA VAL A 21 7.83 -2.47 -0.92
C VAL A 21 8.32 -3.90 -0.74
N SER A 22 8.29 -4.44 0.47
CA SER A 22 8.71 -5.82 0.73
C SER A 22 7.78 -6.83 0.08
N GLY A 23 6.47 -6.61 0.12
CA GLY A 23 5.48 -7.47 -0.54
C GLY A 23 5.63 -7.47 -2.07
N SER A 24 5.86 -6.30 -2.67
CA SER A 24 6.12 -6.18 -4.11
C SER A 24 7.42 -6.86 -4.50
N PHE A 25 8.46 -6.74 -3.68
CA PHE A 25 9.74 -7.41 -3.91
C PHE A 25 9.58 -8.93 -3.93
N LEU A 26 8.88 -9.50 -2.94
CA LEU A 26 8.61 -10.95 -2.88
C LEU A 26 7.83 -11.45 -4.10
N LEU A 27 6.83 -10.69 -4.56
CA LEU A 27 6.07 -11.04 -5.77
C LEU A 27 6.94 -11.00 -7.03
N LEU A 28 7.82 -9.99 -7.14
CA LEU A 28 8.76 -9.89 -8.26
C LEU A 28 9.83 -10.98 -8.21
N GLU A 29 10.40 -11.25 -7.04
CA GLU A 29 11.35 -12.33 -6.82
C GLU A 29 10.77 -13.67 -7.26
N HIS A 30 9.53 -13.97 -6.85
CA HIS A 30 8.83 -15.18 -7.28
C HIS A 30 8.64 -15.22 -8.81
N LEU A 31 8.19 -14.12 -9.40
CA LEU A 31 8.00 -14.00 -10.86
C LEU A 31 9.31 -14.21 -11.63
N PHE A 32 10.41 -13.61 -11.20
CA PHE A 32 11.71 -13.73 -11.87
C PHE A 32 12.40 -15.07 -11.63
N THR A 33 12.19 -15.68 -10.46
CA THR A 33 12.81 -16.97 -10.10
C THR A 33 12.11 -18.14 -10.78
N PHE A 34 10.78 -18.14 -10.82
CA PHE A 34 9.99 -19.26 -11.33
C PHE A 34 9.42 -19.01 -12.73
N GLY A 35 9.54 -17.79 -13.27
CA GLY A 35 9.11 -17.44 -14.63
C GLY A 35 7.59 -17.49 -14.87
N ARG A 36 6.82 -17.83 -13.84
CA ARG A 36 5.35 -17.91 -13.81
C ARG A 36 4.87 -17.52 -12.41
N PHE A 37 3.69 -16.92 -12.31
CA PHE A 37 2.91 -16.90 -11.06
C PHE A 37 2.25 -18.27 -10.94
N ASP A 38 3.05 -19.30 -10.64
CA ASP A 38 2.48 -20.60 -10.27
C ASP A 38 2.09 -20.48 -8.80
N ILE A 39 0.78 -20.53 -8.56
CA ILE A 39 0.16 -20.28 -7.27
C ILE A 39 0.31 -21.55 -6.43
N GLU A 40 1.47 -21.75 -5.82
CA GLU A 40 1.71 -22.83 -4.86
C GLU A 40 1.15 -22.40 -3.51
N ILE A 41 0.23 -23.19 -2.95
CA ILE A 41 -0.54 -22.89 -1.72
C ILE A 41 0.35 -22.55 -0.49
N ILE A 42 1.64 -22.90 -0.52
CA ILE A 42 2.64 -22.68 0.54
C ILE A 42 3.77 -21.73 0.08
N GLY A 43 3.61 -21.08 -1.08
CA GLY A 43 4.62 -20.20 -1.67
C GLY A 43 4.74 -18.85 -0.97
N HIS A 44 5.98 -18.33 -0.93
CA HIS A 44 6.31 -16.99 -0.42
C HIS A 44 5.54 -15.86 -1.16
N GLU A 45 4.96 -16.15 -2.32
CA GLU A 45 4.08 -15.26 -3.08
C GLU A 45 2.82 -14.83 -2.30
N TYR A 46 2.21 -15.73 -1.52
CA TYR A 46 1.02 -15.39 -0.73
C TYR A 46 1.36 -14.42 0.39
N TYR A 47 2.56 -14.59 0.98
CA TYR A 47 3.09 -13.64 1.95
C TYR A 47 3.39 -12.29 1.28
N GLY A 48 3.94 -12.29 0.06
CA GLY A 48 4.15 -11.09 -0.73
C GLY A 48 2.85 -10.34 -1.04
N LEU A 49 1.83 -11.07 -1.50
CA LEU A 49 0.49 -10.54 -1.78
C LEU A 49 -0.17 -10.01 -0.51
N ALA A 50 -0.11 -10.77 0.59
CA ALA A 50 -0.66 -10.37 1.87
C ALA A 50 0.02 -9.11 2.42
N LEU A 51 1.35 -9.03 2.33
CA LEU A 51 2.12 -7.84 2.72
C LEU A 51 1.76 -6.62 1.87
N PHE A 52 1.61 -6.81 0.56
CA PHE A 52 1.21 -5.74 -0.35
C PHE A 52 -0.18 -5.19 0.01
N VAL A 53 -1.17 -6.08 0.12
CA VAL A 53 -2.56 -5.71 0.46
C VAL A 53 -2.63 -5.08 1.85
N PHE A 54 -1.95 -5.67 2.84
CA PHE A 54 -1.93 -5.15 4.20
C PHE A 54 -1.27 -3.77 4.27
N GLY A 55 -0.13 -3.59 3.59
CA GLY A 55 0.55 -2.30 3.51
C GLY A 55 -0.28 -1.23 2.80
N PHE A 56 -1.06 -1.62 1.78
CA PHE A 56 -2.02 -0.74 1.12
C PHE A 56 -3.16 -0.34 2.06
N LEU A 57 -3.77 -1.29 2.78
CA LEU A 57 -4.85 -1.03 3.74
C LEU A 57 -4.41 -0.15 4.91
N LEU A 58 -3.14 -0.23 5.32
CA LEU A 58 -2.55 0.65 6.34
C LEU A 58 -2.36 2.08 5.85
N ASN A 59 -2.12 2.28 4.55
CA ASN A 59 -1.94 3.61 3.95
C ASN A 59 -3.23 4.23 3.43
N VAL A 60 -4.24 3.42 3.16
CA VAL A 60 -5.57 3.85 2.74
C VAL A 60 -6.23 4.66 3.84
N ASP A 61 -6.75 5.84 3.46
CA ASP A 61 -7.70 6.56 4.29
C ASP A 61 -9.10 5.98 4.05
N TRP A 62 -9.55 5.15 4.98
CA TRP A 62 -10.85 4.47 4.92
C TRP A 62 -12.03 5.43 4.84
N LYS A 63 -11.90 6.66 5.34
CA LYS A 63 -12.95 7.69 5.17
C LYS A 63 -13.01 8.15 3.72
N GLN A 64 -11.85 8.37 3.11
CA GLN A 64 -11.73 8.76 1.72
C GLN A 64 -12.25 7.64 0.80
N LEU A 65 -11.90 6.38 1.09
CA LEU A 65 -12.34 5.23 0.31
C LEU A 65 -13.87 5.01 0.35
N ARG A 66 -14.52 5.41 1.46
CA ARG A 66 -15.98 5.36 1.61
C ARG A 66 -16.71 6.52 0.91
N ASP A 67 -16.07 7.68 0.79
CA ASP A 67 -16.64 8.87 0.15
C ASP A 67 -16.47 8.89 -1.38
N ILE A 68 -15.54 8.11 -1.93
CA ILE A 68 -15.38 7.96 -3.37
C ILE A 68 -16.57 7.15 -3.92
N ARG A 69 -17.62 7.86 -4.33
CA ARG A 69 -18.80 7.28 -4.98
C ARG A 69 -18.70 7.33 -6.51
N SER A 70 -17.78 8.14 -7.06
CA SER A 70 -17.54 8.28 -8.50
C SER A 70 -16.08 8.66 -8.82
N TRP A 71 -15.57 8.25 -10.00
CA TRP A 71 -14.24 8.62 -10.50
C TRP A 71 -14.02 10.14 -10.61
N LYS A 72 -15.10 10.92 -10.76
CA LYS A 72 -15.05 12.39 -10.72
C LYS A 72 -14.63 12.93 -9.36
N ASP A 73 -15.09 12.31 -8.26
CA ASP A 73 -14.80 12.76 -6.90
C ASP A 73 -13.31 12.59 -6.56
N LEU A 74 -12.69 11.52 -7.07
CA LEU A 74 -11.24 11.26 -6.95
C LEU A 74 -10.38 12.37 -7.57
N ILE A 75 -10.74 12.79 -8.80
CA ILE A 75 -10.00 13.83 -9.52
C ILE A 75 -10.19 15.19 -8.85
N ASP A 76 -11.41 15.48 -8.40
CA ASP A 76 -11.75 16.77 -7.79
C ASP A 76 -11.13 16.93 -6.38
N GLU A 77 -11.00 15.86 -5.62
CA GLU A 77 -10.22 15.85 -4.36
C GLU A 77 -8.73 16.11 -4.59
N GLY A 78 -8.13 15.52 -5.64
CA GLY A 78 -6.75 15.78 -6.02
C GLY A 78 -6.51 17.25 -6.37
N MET A 79 -7.47 17.89 -7.04
CA MET A 79 -7.46 19.31 -7.37
C MET A 79 -7.60 20.21 -6.14
N ARG A 80 -8.45 19.86 -5.17
CA ARG A 80 -8.64 20.62 -3.92
C ARG A 80 -7.41 20.61 -3.02
N LYS A 81 -6.71 19.47 -2.91
CA LYS A 81 -5.47 19.35 -2.11
C LYS A 81 -4.32 20.19 -2.67
N ARG A 82 -4.33 20.53 -3.96
CA ARG A 82 -3.30 21.36 -4.62
C ARG A 82 -3.48 22.88 -4.39
N ARG A 83 -4.62 23.31 -3.85
CA ARG A 83 -4.97 24.73 -3.59
C ARG A 83 -4.79 25.18 -2.15
N ARG A 84 -4.48 24.27 -1.22
CA ARG A 84 -4.10 24.60 0.16
C ARG A 84 -2.62 24.32 0.34
#